data_AF-A0A7X9BLV2-F1
#
_entry.id   AF-A0A7X9BLV2-F1
#
_cell.length_a   1.000
_cell.length_b   1.000
_cell.length_c   1.000
_cell.angle_alpha   90.00
_cell.angle_beta   90.00
_cell.angle_gamma   90.00
#
_symmetry.space_group_name_H-M   'P 1'
#
loop_
_entity.id
_entity.type
_entity.pdbx_description
1 polymer ?
#
loop_
_entity_poly.entity_id
_entity_poly.type
_entity_poly.pdbx_seq_one_letter_code
_entity_poly.pdbx_strand_id
1 'polypeptide(L)'
;MKIRKAQPEEAREAAFLIHQAVGDIANILFSTNTDSRIHTALARLFRKHNTRVSYDFIDVAEESHALAGLAVSYPGNTIPRINQPVFNFLQQAYGKHASALKTNVIPILKAQEAEMDEYYLWTPWQYILTLLAGV
;
A
#
# COMPACT_ATOMS: atom_id res chain seq x y z
N MET A 1 20.76 -10.09 -4.91
CA MET A 1 19.57 -9.59 -4.19
C MET A 1 19.99 -8.88 -2.91
N LYS A 2 19.45 -7.68 -2.61
CA LYS A 2 19.67 -6.92 -1.37
C LYS A 2 18.33 -6.47 -0.79
N ILE A 3 18.10 -6.69 0.51
CA ILE A 3 16.93 -6.14 1.22
C ILE A 3 17.33 -4.82 1.87
N ARG A 4 16.51 -3.78 1.70
CA ARG A 4 16.73 -2.46 2.31
C ARG A 4 15.42 -1.69 2.47
N LYS A 5 15.47 -0.58 3.20
CA LYS A 5 14.37 0.38 3.23
C LYS A 5 14.08 0.98 1.85
N ALA A 6 12.80 1.12 1.55
CA ALA A 6 12.31 1.82 0.38
C ALA A 6 12.68 3.31 0.42
N GLN A 7 12.81 3.92 -0.76
CA GLN A 7 13.10 5.33 -0.94
C GLN A 7 11.93 6.02 -1.67
N PRO A 8 11.60 7.28 -1.36
CA PRO A 8 10.46 7.98 -1.97
C PRO A 8 10.56 8.14 -3.50
N GLU A 9 11.76 8.09 -4.07
CA GLU A 9 12.01 8.15 -5.51
C GLU A 9 11.45 6.93 -6.24
N GLU A 10 11.36 5.78 -5.56
CA GLU A 10 10.95 4.48 -6.10
C GLU A 10 9.43 4.33 -6.26
N ALA A 11 8.68 5.40 -5.99
CA ALA A 11 7.23 5.37 -5.91
C ALA A 11 6.53 4.83 -7.15
N ARG A 12 7.13 4.98 -8.34
CA ARG A 12 6.54 4.45 -9.59
C ARG A 12 6.56 2.92 -9.60
N GLU A 13 7.72 2.32 -9.33
CA GLU A 13 7.89 0.87 -9.29
C GLU A 13 7.13 0.27 -8.11
N ALA A 14 7.22 0.90 -6.94
CA ALA A 14 6.48 0.48 -5.75
C ALA A 14 4.96 0.52 -5.98
N ALA A 15 4.43 1.56 -6.62
CA ALA A 15 3.00 1.66 -6.91
C ALA A 15 2.49 0.53 -7.80
N PHE A 16 3.29 0.10 -8.77
CA PHE A 16 2.96 -1.06 -9.61
C PHE A 16 2.90 -2.34 -8.76
N LEU A 17 3.94 -2.63 -7.97
CA LEU A 17 4.00 -3.81 -7.12
C LEU A 17 2.89 -3.82 -6.05
N ILE A 18 2.59 -2.66 -5.45
CA ILE A 18 1.47 -2.51 -4.51
C ILE A 18 0.16 -2.85 -5.24
N HIS A 19 -0.09 -2.29 -6.42
CA HIS A 19 -1.34 -2.55 -7.17
C HIS A 19 -1.50 -4.05 -7.48
N GLN A 20 -0.43 -4.72 -7.94
CA GLN A 20 -0.45 -6.17 -8.17
C GLN A 20 -0.86 -6.96 -6.93
N ALA A 21 -0.48 -6.47 -5.75
CA ALA A 21 -0.70 -7.16 -4.49
C ALA A 21 -2.10 -6.90 -3.90
N VAL A 22 -2.63 -5.66 -3.99
CA VAL A 22 -3.99 -5.34 -3.49
C VAL A 22 -5.09 -5.66 -4.51
N GLY A 23 -4.75 -5.73 -5.79
CA GLY A 23 -5.68 -6.04 -6.88
C GLY A 23 -6.90 -5.12 -6.88
N ASP A 24 -8.08 -5.71 -7.03
CA ASP A 24 -9.36 -5.00 -7.17
C ASP A 24 -9.73 -4.12 -5.98
N ILE A 25 -9.12 -4.32 -4.80
CA ILE A 25 -9.29 -3.40 -3.67
C ILE A 25 -8.87 -1.98 -4.06
N ALA A 26 -7.84 -1.83 -4.90
CA ALA A 26 -7.41 -0.52 -5.39
C ALA A 26 -8.49 0.15 -6.27
N ASN A 27 -9.19 -0.63 -7.10
CA ASN A 27 -10.29 -0.14 -7.93
C ASN A 27 -11.40 0.47 -7.07
N ILE A 28 -11.75 -0.24 -5.99
CA ILE A 28 -12.77 0.19 -5.01
C ILE A 28 -12.31 1.43 -4.26
N LEU A 29 -11.06 1.46 -3.78
CA LEU A 29 -10.49 2.56 -3.00
C LEU A 29 -10.35 3.85 -3.78
N PHE A 30 -10.04 3.80 -5.07
CA PHE A 30 -9.84 4.98 -5.92
C PHE A 30 -11.03 5.27 -6.83
N SER A 31 -12.11 4.48 -6.75
CA SER A 31 -13.32 4.58 -7.57
C SER A 31 -13.02 4.70 -9.07
N THR A 32 -12.08 3.88 -9.56
CA THR A 32 -11.64 3.87 -10.96
C THR A 32 -11.05 2.52 -11.29
N ASN A 33 -11.25 2.04 -12.53
CA ASN A 33 -10.61 0.83 -13.06
C ASN A 33 -9.49 1.18 -14.04
N THR A 34 -8.90 2.37 -13.90
CA THR A 34 -7.83 2.84 -14.79
C THR A 34 -6.50 2.69 -14.07
N ASP A 35 -5.72 1.69 -14.44
CA ASP A 35 -4.43 1.36 -13.83
C ASP A 35 -3.51 2.57 -13.68
N SER A 36 -3.42 3.42 -14.72
CA SER A 36 -2.57 4.62 -14.66
C SER A 36 -3.00 5.61 -13.57
N ARG A 37 -4.31 5.75 -13.32
CA ARG A 37 -4.85 6.58 -12.23
C ARG A 37 -4.58 5.97 -10.87
N ILE A 38 -4.71 4.64 -10.76
CA ILE A 38 -4.43 3.88 -9.53
C ILE A 38 -2.95 3.97 -9.19
N HIS A 39 -2.06 3.67 -10.13
CA HIS A 39 -0.61 3.78 -9.96
C HIS A 39 -0.20 5.21 -9.57
N THR A 40 -0.81 6.23 -10.19
CA THR A 40 -0.55 7.63 -9.82
C THR A 40 -0.98 7.92 -8.37
N ALA A 41 -2.13 7.42 -7.94
CA ALA A 41 -2.62 7.60 -6.59
C ALA A 41 -1.76 6.86 -5.55
N LEU A 42 -1.41 5.60 -5.82
CA LEU A 42 -0.52 4.79 -5.00
C LEU A 42 0.87 5.41 -4.88
N ALA A 43 1.45 5.91 -5.99
CA ALA A 43 2.75 6.58 -5.95
C ALA A 43 2.73 7.85 -5.08
N ARG A 44 1.60 8.58 -5.06
CA ARG A 44 1.43 9.76 -4.19
C ARG A 44 1.28 9.37 -2.72
N LEU A 45 0.56 8.29 -2.42
CA LEU A 45 0.43 7.77 -1.06
C LEU A 45 1.77 7.21 -0.55
N PHE A 46 2.51 6.50 -1.42
CA PHE A 46 3.81 5.94 -1.10
C PHE A 46 4.81 7.02 -0.69
N ARG A 47 4.87 8.15 -1.41
CA ARG A 47 5.76 9.28 -1.04
C ARG A 47 5.33 10.03 0.21
N LYS A 48 4.07 9.91 0.64
CA LYS A 48 3.58 10.57 1.84
C LYS A 48 4.01 9.76 3.06
N HIS A 49 4.57 10.46 4.05
CA HIS A 49 4.79 9.88 5.35
C HIS A 49 3.50 9.38 6.00
N ASN A 50 3.63 8.33 6.82
CA ASN A 50 2.56 7.83 7.68
C ASN A 50 1.29 7.38 6.94
N THR A 51 1.37 6.91 5.69
CA THR A 51 0.25 6.21 5.04
C THR A 51 0.47 4.69 5.09
N ARG A 52 -0.60 3.88 4.92
CA ARG A 52 -0.49 2.40 4.91
C ARG A 52 0.54 1.85 3.92
N VAL A 53 0.84 2.58 2.85
CA VAL A 53 1.77 2.17 1.79
C VAL A 53 2.96 3.13 1.69
N SER A 54 3.23 3.91 2.74
CA SER A 54 4.35 4.83 2.78
C SER A 54 5.68 4.10 2.71
N TYR A 55 6.67 4.72 2.06
CA TYR A 55 8.05 4.22 2.07
C TYR A 55 8.60 4.04 3.51
N ASP A 56 8.06 4.76 4.50
CA ASP A 56 8.39 4.62 5.92
C ASP A 56 8.22 3.18 6.44
N PHE A 57 7.25 2.44 5.88
CA PHE A 57 6.87 1.10 6.34
C PHE A 57 7.23 0.00 5.35
N ILE A 58 8.00 0.32 4.32
CA ILE A 58 8.29 -0.61 3.23
C ILE A 58 9.78 -0.96 3.23
N ASP A 59 10.04 -2.25 3.28
CA ASP A 59 11.31 -2.83 2.88
C ASP A 59 11.17 -3.39 1.46
N VAL A 60 12.20 -3.20 0.64
CA VAL A 60 12.26 -3.66 -0.74
C VAL A 60 13.35 -4.69 -0.93
N ALA A 61 13.10 -5.65 -1.82
CA ALA A 61 14.13 -6.51 -2.38
C ALA A 61 14.61 -5.89 -3.71
N GLU A 62 15.88 -5.52 -3.76
CA GLU A 62 16.54 -4.99 -4.95
C GLU A 62 17.33 -6.10 -5.65
N GLU A 63 17.11 -6.26 -6.95
CA GLU A 63 17.88 -7.14 -7.83
C GLU A 63 18.15 -6.43 -9.15
N SER A 64 19.41 -6.46 -9.61
CA SER A 64 19.82 -5.81 -10.87
C SER A 64 19.36 -4.35 -11.01
N HIS A 65 19.39 -3.60 -9.89
CA HIS A 65 18.96 -2.20 -9.78
C HIS A 65 17.45 -1.94 -10.01
N ALA A 66 16.61 -2.98 -9.93
CA ALA A 66 15.17 -2.87 -9.99
C ALA A 66 14.53 -3.38 -8.70
N LEU A 67 13.33 -2.88 -8.39
CA LEU A 67 12.52 -3.45 -7.31
C LEU A 67 11.97 -4.81 -7.73
N ALA A 68 12.53 -5.88 -7.15
CA ALA A 68 12.09 -7.25 -7.34
C ALA A 68 10.94 -7.64 -6.40
N GLY A 69 10.71 -6.87 -5.34
CA GLY A 69 9.61 -7.13 -4.39
C GLY A 69 9.54 -6.08 -3.29
N LEU A 70 8.46 -6.12 -2.52
CA LEU A 70 8.24 -5.27 -1.35
C LEU A 70 7.57 -6.02 -0.22
N ALA A 71 7.83 -5.58 1.00
CA ALA A 71 7.12 -5.99 2.20
C ALA A 71 6.67 -4.74 2.96
N VAL A 72 5.38 -4.63 3.24
CA VAL A 72 4.80 -3.60 4.09
C VAL A 72 4.70 -4.16 5.51
N SER A 73 5.18 -3.41 6.51
CA SER A 73 5.08 -3.89 7.88
C SER A 73 5.04 -2.77 8.92
N TYR A 74 4.18 -2.92 9.94
CA TYR A 74 4.05 -1.97 11.05
C TYR A 74 3.30 -2.60 12.24
N PRO A 75 3.48 -2.10 13.48
CA PRO A 75 2.67 -2.53 14.62
C PRO A 75 1.16 -2.31 14.39
N GLY A 76 0.31 -3.23 14.83
CA GLY A 76 -1.15 -3.11 14.67
C GLY A 76 -1.71 -1.84 15.31
N ASN A 77 -1.16 -1.42 16.45
CA ASN A 77 -1.51 -0.15 17.10
C ASN A 77 -1.22 1.11 16.25
N THR A 78 -0.46 1.00 15.16
CA THR A 78 -0.15 2.11 14.25
C THR A 78 -1.23 2.29 13.18
N ILE A 79 -2.04 1.27 12.90
CA ILE A 79 -3.07 1.26 11.84
C ILE A 79 -4.01 2.48 11.93
N PRO A 80 -4.60 2.84 13.09
CA PRO A 80 -5.51 3.97 13.16
C PRO A 80 -4.85 5.29 12.74
N ARG A 81 -3.58 5.49 13.13
CA ARG A 81 -2.82 6.70 12.81
C ARG A 81 -2.54 6.81 11.31
N ILE A 82 -2.21 5.70 10.67
CA ILE A 82 -1.81 5.70 9.24
C ILE A 82 -3.01 5.58 8.28
N ASN A 83 -4.19 5.21 8.79
CA ASN A 83 -5.45 5.27 8.03
C ASN A 83 -5.97 6.69 7.86
N GLN A 84 -5.73 7.59 8.83
CA GLN A 84 -6.20 8.97 8.74
C GLN A 84 -5.68 9.73 7.50
N PRO A 85 -4.37 9.74 7.18
CA PRO A 85 -3.89 10.42 5.98
C PRO A 85 -4.33 9.74 4.68
N VAL A 86 -4.56 8.41 4.68
CA VAL A 86 -5.17 7.70 3.55
C VAL A 86 -6.60 8.19 3.34
N PHE A 87 -7.40 8.24 4.40
CA PHE A 87 -8.77 8.76 4.36
C PHE A 87 -8.82 10.19 3.83
N ASN A 88 -7.97 11.08 4.34
CA ASN A 88 -7.90 12.48 3.90
C ASN A 88 -7.55 12.58 2.41
N PHE A 89 -6.61 11.76 1.94
CA PHE A 89 -6.25 11.71 0.52
C PHE A 89 -7.43 11.25 -0.36
N LEU A 90 -8.13 10.19 0.05
CA LEU A 90 -9.28 9.66 -0.67
C LEU A 90 -10.46 10.63 -0.65
N GLN A 91 -10.72 11.31 0.47
CA GLN A 91 -11.77 12.32 0.57
C GLN A 91 -11.58 13.45 -0.45
N GLN A 92 -10.33 13.93 -0.62
CA GLN A 92 -10.01 14.93 -1.62
C GLN A 92 -10.21 14.40 -3.05
N ALA A 93 -9.86 13.14 -3.30
CA ALA A 93 -10.01 12.51 -4.62
C ALA A 93 -11.47 12.24 -5.01
N TYR A 94 -12.35 11.93 -4.05
CA TYR A 94 -13.77 11.64 -4.30
C TYR A 94 -14.62 12.89 -4.53
N GLY A 95 -14.19 14.06 -4.06
CA GLY A 95 -14.89 15.33 -4.28
C GLY A 95 -16.38 15.25 -3.94
N LYS A 96 -17.26 15.46 -4.94
CA LYS A 96 -18.74 15.43 -4.78
C LYS A 96 -19.32 14.02 -4.51
N HIS A 97 -18.55 12.95 -4.67
CA HIS A 97 -18.99 11.56 -4.45
C HIS A 97 -18.73 11.07 -3.02
N ALA A 98 -18.89 11.94 -2.02
CA ALA A 98 -18.61 11.63 -0.62
C ALA A 98 -19.46 10.47 -0.06
N SER A 99 -20.62 10.17 -0.65
CA SER A 99 -21.43 9.00 -0.28
C SER A 99 -20.75 7.67 -0.62
N ALA A 100 -20.10 7.56 -1.78
CA ALA A 100 -19.37 6.36 -2.19
C ALA A 100 -18.19 6.05 -1.26
N LEU A 101 -17.57 7.09 -0.68
CA LEU A 101 -16.52 6.94 0.32
C LEU A 101 -17.04 6.25 1.60
N LYS A 102 -18.27 6.55 2.04
CA LYS A 102 -18.88 5.88 3.20
C LYS A 102 -19.15 4.40 2.94
N THR A 103 -19.64 4.05 1.75
CA THR A 103 -20.03 2.68 1.41
C THR A 103 -18.83 1.80 1.08
N ASN A 104 -17.85 2.35 0.35
CA ASN A 104 -16.80 1.53 -0.26
C ASN A 104 -15.45 1.63 0.47
N VAL A 105 -15.12 2.79 1.06
CA VAL A 105 -13.78 3.04 1.62
C VAL A 105 -13.76 2.83 3.13
N ILE A 106 -14.76 3.34 3.86
CA ILE A 106 -14.79 3.25 5.33
C ILE A 106 -14.74 1.80 5.83
N PRO A 107 -15.48 0.82 5.26
CA PRO A 107 -15.40 -0.56 5.71
C PRO A 107 -13.98 -1.14 5.59
N ILE A 108 -13.28 -0.83 4.49
CA ILE A 108 -11.91 -1.30 4.24
C ILE A 108 -10.92 -0.67 5.23
N LEU A 109 -11.07 0.62 5.57
CA LEU A 109 -10.21 1.29 6.55
C LEU A 109 -10.53 0.94 8.01
N LYS A 110 -11.71 0.37 8.28
CA LYS A 110 -12.12 -0.06 9.62
C LYS A 110 -12.00 -1.56 9.84
N ALA A 111 -11.62 -2.33 8.81
CA ALA A 111 -11.32 -3.74 8.96
C ALA A 111 -10.23 -3.92 10.02
N GLN A 112 -10.46 -4.85 10.94
CA GLN A 112 -9.44 -5.23 11.91
C GLN A 112 -8.46 -6.17 11.20
N GLU A 113 -7.25 -5.67 10.96
CA GLU A 113 -6.21 -6.38 10.20
C GLU A 113 -5.07 -6.92 11.10
N ALA A 114 -4.97 -6.43 12.33
CA ALA A 114 -4.03 -6.88 13.36
C ALA A 114 -4.52 -6.41 14.74
N GLU A 115 -4.27 -7.20 15.78
CA GLU A 115 -4.45 -6.78 17.18
C GLU A 115 -3.43 -5.71 17.60
N MET A 116 -3.67 -5.06 18.75
CA MET A 116 -2.80 -3.96 19.23
C MET A 116 -1.37 -4.39 19.54
N ASP A 117 -1.19 -5.65 19.94
CA ASP A 117 0.08 -6.31 20.25
C ASP A 117 0.62 -7.17 19.11
N GLU A 118 -0.09 -7.21 17.97
CA GLU A 118 0.36 -7.89 16.77
C GLU A 118 1.11 -6.95 15.82
N TYR A 119 1.83 -7.56 14.88
CA TYR A 119 2.51 -6.85 13.80
C TYR A 119 1.79 -7.15 12.49
N TYR A 120 1.36 -6.11 11.78
CA TYR A 120 0.82 -6.25 10.43
C TYR A 120 1.97 -6.47 9.46
N LEU A 121 1.81 -7.44 8.57
CA LEU A 121 2.75 -7.75 7.50
C LEU A 121 1.98 -8.13 6.23
N TRP A 122 2.39 -7.56 5.10
CA TRP A 122 1.87 -7.98 3.80
C TRP A 122 2.91 -7.82 2.69
N THR A 123 2.89 -8.76 1.75
CA THR A 123 3.76 -8.82 0.58
C THR A 123 2.94 -9.37 -0.60
N PRO A 124 3.25 -9.02 -1.87
CA PRO A 124 2.57 -9.61 -3.01
C PRO A 124 2.83 -11.13 -3.09
N TRP A 125 1.76 -11.92 -3.21
CA TRP A 125 1.77 -13.39 -3.23
C TRP A 125 2.75 -14.01 -4.22
N GLN A 126 2.99 -13.34 -5.36
CA GLN A 126 3.86 -13.84 -6.42
C GLN A 126 5.35 -13.89 -6.01
N TYR A 127 5.75 -13.16 -4.97
CA TYR A 127 7.16 -13.04 -4.53
C TYR A 127 7.49 -13.83 -3.26
N ILE A 128 6.48 -14.32 -2.53
CA ILE A 128 6.69 -15.25 -1.40
C ILE A 128 7.33 -16.55 -1.90
N LEU A 129 6.94 -17.03 -3.08
CA LEU A 129 7.52 -18.22 -3.70
C LEU A 129 8.98 -18.00 -4.12
N THR A 130 9.34 -16.81 -4.60
CA THR A 130 10.73 -16.49 -4.97
C THR A 130 11.66 -16.41 -3.77
N LEU A 131 11.18 -15.91 -2.63
CA LEU A 131 11.93 -15.87 -1.37
C LEU A 131 12.07 -17.26 -0.74
N LEU A 132 11.05 -18.12 -0.83
CA LEU A 132 11.07 -19.47 -0.25
C LEU A 132 11.77 -20.50 -1.15
N ALA A 133 11.80 -20.31 -2.47
CA ALA A 133 12.51 -21.19 -3.40
C ALA A 133 14.03 -20.94 -3.45
N GLY A 134 14.53 -19.95 -2.70
CA GLY A 134 15.94 -19.64 -2.54
C GLY A 134 16.57 -20.15 -1.24
N VAL A 135 15.90 -21.05 -0.51
CA VAL A 135 16.41 -21.74 0.70
C VAL A 135 16.56 -23.22 0.43
#